data_AF-A0A7W0G3G5-F1
#
_entry.id   AF-A0A7W0G3G5-F1
#
_cell.length_a   1.000
_cell.length_b   1.000
_cell.length_c   1.000
_cell.angle_alpha   90.00
_cell.angle_beta   90.00
_cell.angle_gamma   90.00
#
_symmetry.space_group_name_H-M   'P 1'
#
loop_
_entity.id
_entity.type
_entity.pdbx_description
1 polymer ?
#
loop_
_entity_poly.entity_id
_entity_poly.type
_entity_poly.pdbx_seq_one_letter_code
_entity_poly.pdbx_strand_id
1 'polypeptide(L)' 'MKRWALVLAVAALYFLHQDIWNWTDKRLVFGVIPVGLFYHACFSVAASLLMWTLVKFAWPAELEREVEGLEAEEVKTN' A
#
# COMPACT_ATOMS: atom_id res chain seq x y z
N MET A 1 4.12 4.38 18.63
CA MET A 1 3.09 3.33 18.51
C MET A 1 2.50 3.19 17.11
N LYS A 2 2.19 4.29 16.38
CA LYS A 2 1.62 4.22 15.01
C LYS A 2 2.46 3.46 13.97
N ARG A 3 3.80 3.52 14.06
CA ARG A 3 4.71 2.80 13.16
C ARG A 3 4.52 1.27 13.22
N TRP A 4 4.30 0.72 14.41
CA TRP A 4 4.05 -0.72 14.59
C TRP A 4 2.73 -1.17 13.97
N ALA A 5 1.70 -0.31 14.00
CA ALA A 5 0.43 -0.59 13.34
C ALA A 5 0.60 -0.65 11.80
N LEU A 6 1.41 0.24 11.22
CA LEU A 6 1.72 0.19 9.78
C LEU A 6 2.52 -1.07 9.42
N VAL A 7 3.52 -1.43 10.24
CA VAL A 7 4.31 -2.67 10.04
C VAL A 7 3.43 -3.91 10.14
N LEU A 8 2.54 -3.98 11.14
CA LEU A 8 1.57 -5.07 11.28
C LEU A 8 0.61 -5.13 10.10
N ALA A 9 0.13 -3.99 9.60
CA ALA A 9 -0.76 -3.93 8.46
C ALA A 9 -0.06 -4.42 7.17
N VAL A 10 1.21 -4.06 6.95
CA VAL A 10 2.03 -4.57 5.84
C VAL A 10 2.24 -6.08 5.98
N ALA A 11 2.61 -6.56 7.17
CA ALA A 11 2.83 -7.99 7.42
C ALA A 11 1.54 -8.81 7.21
N ALA A 12 0.40 -8.30 7.69
CA ALA A 12 -0.89 -8.92 7.47
C ALA A 12 -1.24 -8.98 5.98
N LEU A 13 -1.05 -7.89 5.23
CA LEU A 13 -1.26 -7.88 3.77
C LEU A 13 -0.32 -8.87 3.06
N TYR A 14 0.93 -8.99 3.51
CA TYR A 14 1.90 -9.92 2.92
C TYR A 14 1.49 -11.39 3.12
N PHE A 15 1.03 -11.74 4.32
CA PHE A 15 0.47 -13.07 4.59
C PHE A 15 -0.80 -13.32 3.77
N LEU A 16 -1.68 -12.32 3.71
CA LEU A 16 -2.93 -12.38 2.95
C LEU A 16 -2.66 -12.53 1.43
N HIS A 17 -1.51 -12.03 0.95
CA HIS A 17 -1.06 -12.18 -0.44
C HIS A 17 -0.63 -13.60 -0.80
N GLN A 18 -0.19 -14.42 0.17
CA GLN A 18 0.27 -15.78 -0.10
C GLN A 18 -0.83 -16.67 -0.71
N ASP A 19 -2.11 -16.27 -0.60
CA ASP A 19 -3.27 -16.87 -1.26
C ASP A 19 -3.34 -18.41 -1.21
N ILE A 20 -2.83 -19.00 -0.12
CA ILE A 20 -2.74 -20.46 0.03
C ILE A 20 -4.13 -21.04 0.39
N TRP A 21 -4.99 -20.22 0.98
CA TRP A 21 -6.27 -20.66 1.55
C TRP A 21 -7.38 -20.76 0.50
N ASN A 22 -7.36 -19.91 -0.51
CA ASN A 22 -8.44 -19.81 -1.50
C ASN A 22 -8.20 -20.69 -2.75
N TRP A 23 -7.21 -21.57 -2.70
CA TRP A 23 -6.77 -22.35 -3.85
C TRP A 23 -7.74 -23.47 -4.26
N THR A 24 -8.57 -23.96 -3.33
CA THR A 24 -9.54 -25.05 -3.60
C THR A 24 -10.97 -24.54 -3.78
N ASP A 25 -11.24 -23.26 -3.48
CA ASP A 25 -12.60 -22.75 -3.41
C ASP A 25 -13.12 -22.31 -4.78
N LYS A 26 -13.88 -23.20 -5.45
CA LYS A 26 -14.49 -22.97 -6.76
C LYS A 26 -15.81 -22.20 -6.71
N ARG A 27 -16.12 -21.55 -5.58
CA ARG A 27 -17.33 -20.74 -5.44
C ARG A 27 -17.32 -19.61 -6.46
N LEU A 28 -18.44 -19.47 -7.18
CA LEU A 28 -18.67 -18.39 -8.12
C LEU A 28 -19.47 -17.29 -7.42
N VAL A 29 -18.88 -16.11 -7.27
CA VAL A 29 -19.58 -14.89 -6.82
C VAL A 29 -20.32 -14.31 -8.02
N PHE A 30 -21.57 -13.85 -7.81
CA PHE A 30 -22.44 -13.35 -8.88
C PHE A 30 -22.69 -14.33 -10.04
N GLY A 31 -22.39 -15.63 -9.87
CA GLY A 31 -22.57 -16.66 -10.90
C GLY A 31 -21.55 -16.63 -12.05
N VAL A 32 -20.61 -15.67 -12.05
CA VAL A 32 -19.65 -15.46 -13.16
C VAL A 32 -18.21 -15.29 -12.66
N ILE A 33 -17.99 -14.70 -11.49
CA ILE A 33 -16.65 -14.32 -11.00
C ILE A 33 -16.14 -15.37 -10.01
N PRO A 34 -14.97 -16.00 -10.23
CA PRO A 34 -14.35 -16.87 -9.23
C PRO A 34 -14.10 -16.10 -7.93
N VAL A 35 -14.42 -16.70 -6.77
CA VAL A 35 -14.14 -16.11 -5.45
C VAL A 35 -12.68 -15.65 -5.33
N GLY A 36 -11.74 -16.41 -5.89
CA GLY A 36 -10.32 -16.02 -5.90
C GLY A 36 -10.08 -14.69 -6.62
N LEU A 37 -10.74 -14.44 -7.74
CA LEU A 37 -10.59 -13.18 -8.48
C LEU A 37 -11.21 -12.00 -7.72
N PHE A 38 -12.38 -12.21 -7.12
CA PHE A 38 -13.00 -11.18 -6.28
C PHE A 38 -12.13 -10.83 -5.07
N TYR A 39 -11.55 -11.85 -4.44
CA TYR A 39 -10.60 -11.68 -3.34
C TYR A 39 -9.37 -10.87 -3.76
N HIS A 40 -8.77 -11.16 -4.92
CA HIS A 40 -7.64 -10.40 -5.45
C HIS A 40 -8.01 -8.94 -5.78
N ALA A 41 -9.22 -8.70 -6.28
CA ALA A 41 -9.71 -7.34 -6.50
C ALA A 41 -9.80 -6.55 -5.18
N CYS A 42 -10.40 -7.15 -4.14
CA CYS A 42 -10.45 -6.55 -2.81
C CYS A 42 -9.06 -6.35 -2.20
N PHE A 43 -8.16 -7.32 -2.37
CA PHE A 43 -6.77 -7.24 -1.92
C PHE A 43 -6.04 -6.07 -2.59
N SER A 44 -6.24 -5.87 -3.89
CA SER A 44 -5.62 -4.78 -4.63
C SER A 44 -6.06 -3.41 -4.10
N VAL A 45 -7.36 -3.25 -3.83
CA VAL A 45 -7.91 -2.03 -3.20
C VAL A 45 -7.31 -1.81 -1.81
N ALA A 46 -7.23 -2.87 -0.99
CA ALA A 46 -6.63 -2.79 0.35
C ALA A 46 -5.14 -2.41 0.28
N ALA A 47 -4.39 -2.95 -0.67
CA ALA A 47 -2.99 -2.61 -0.90
C ALA A 47 -2.81 -1.14 -1.30
N SER A 48 -3.66 -0.62 -2.19
CA SER A 48 -3.63 0.81 -2.56
C SER A 48 -3.92 1.73 -1.37
N LEU A 49 -4.90 1.39 -0.53
CA LEU A 49 -5.22 2.16 0.68
C LEU A 49 -4.09 2.10 1.71
N LEU A 50 -3.46 0.93 1.87
CA LEU A 50 -2.28 0.77 2.72
C LEU A 50 -1.15 1.67 2.23
N MET A 51 -0.88 1.67 0.92
CA MET A 51 0.19 2.48 0.36
C MET A 51 -0.11 3.98 0.51
N TRP A 52 -1.35 4.40 0.30
CA TRP A 52 -1.79 5.78 0.53
C TRP A 52 -1.58 6.22 1.99
N THR A 53 -1.95 5.36 2.95
CA THR A 53 -1.71 5.64 4.37
C THR A 53 -0.22 5.65 4.71
N LEU A 54 0.59 4.78 4.09
CA LEU A 54 2.04 4.79 4.24
C LEU A 54 2.64 6.12 3.77
N VAL A 55 2.26 6.60 2.58
CA VAL A 55 2.73 7.90 2.08
C VAL A 55 2.28 9.01 3.03
N LYS A 56 1.00 9.05 3.43
CA LYS A 56 0.50 10.13 4.30
C LYS A 56 1.15 10.18 5.69
N PHE A 57 1.52 9.03 6.27
CA PHE A 57 1.98 8.96 7.66
C PHE A 57 3.47 8.68 7.82
N ALA A 58 4.10 8.04 6.84
CA ALA A 58 5.50 7.64 6.89
C ALA A 58 6.39 8.43 5.92
N TRP A 59 5.83 9.25 5.02
CA TRP A 59 6.63 10.15 4.19
C TRP A 59 7.28 11.24 5.05
N PRO A 60 8.62 11.32 5.08
CA PRO A 60 9.32 12.27 5.92
C PRO A 60 9.38 13.63 5.22
N ALA A 61 8.74 14.64 5.81
CA ALA A 61 8.74 16.02 5.33
C ALA A 61 10.14 16.67 5.30
N GLU A 62 11.15 16.07 5.95
CA GLU A 62 12.54 16.53 5.89
C GLU A 62 13.09 16.46 4.46
N LEU A 63 12.69 15.45 3.66
CA LEU A 63 13.09 15.33 2.25
C LEU A 63 12.49 16.44 1.38
N GLU A 64 11.31 16.94 1.72
CA GLU A 64 10.68 18.05 0.99
C GLU A 64 11.45 19.36 1.25
N ARG A 65 11.93 19.56 2.49
CA ARG A 65 12.74 20.73 2.85
C ARG A 65 14.13 20.73 2.23
N GLU A 66 14.73 19.56 2.04
CA GLU A 66 16.02 19.42 1.37
C GLU A 66 15.92 19.77 -0.12
N VAL A 67 14.84 19.34 -0.79
CA VAL A 67 14.59 19.68 -2.21
C VAL A 67 14.30 21.19 -2.38
N GLU A 68 13.43 21.78 -1.56
CA GLU A 68 13.18 23.24 -1.59
C GLU A 68 14.44 24.07 -1.32
N GLY A 69 15.31 23.59 -0.42
CA GLY A 69 16.58 24.25 -0.10
C GLY A 69 17.55 24.24 -1.28
N LEU A 70 17.65 23.12 -2.02
CA LEU A 70 18.49 22.98 -3.21
C LEU A 70 18.02 23.86 -4.36
N GLU A 71 16.71 23.93 -4.63
CA GLU A 71 16.15 24.82 -5.65
C GLU A 71 16.40 26.31 -5.33
N ALA A 72 16.27 26.69 -4.05
CA ALA A 72 16.54 28.06 -3.60
C ALA A 72 18.03 28.46 -3.69
N GLU A 73 18.95 27.50 -3.60
CA GLU A 73 20.39 27.71 -3.74
C GLU A 73 20.81 27.78 -5.23
N GLU A 74 20.21 26.95 -6.10
CA GLU A 74 20.39 27.00 -7.56
C GLU A 74 19.91 28.33 -8.15
N VAL A 75 18.75 28.82 -7.72
CA VAL A 75 18.21 30.13 -8.18
C VAL A 75 19.06 31.33 -7.73
N LYS A 76 19.84 31.20 -6.65
CA LYS A 76 20.74 32.27 -6.18
C LYS A 76 22.09 32.31 -6.87
N THR A 77 22.49 31.21 -7.52
CA THR A 77 23.83 31.05 -8.12
C THR A 77 23.84 31.30 -9.63
N ASN A 78 22.68 31.47 -10.25
CA ASN A 78 22.47 31.84 -11.66
C ASN A 78 22.00 33.31 -11.76
#